data_AF-A0A9J7MBW8-F1
#
_entry.id   AF-A0A9J7MBW8-F1
#
_cell.length_a   1.000
_cell.length_b   1.000
_cell.length_c   1.000
_cell.angle_alpha   90.00
_cell.angle_beta   90.00
_cell.angle_gamma   90.00
#
_symmetry.space_group_name_H-M   'P 1'
#
loop_
_entity.id
_entity.type
_entity.pdbx_description
1 polymer ?
#
loop_
_entity_poly.entity_id
_entity_poly.type
_entity_poly.pdbx_seq_one_letter_code
_entity_poly.pdbx_strand_id
1 'polypeptide(L)'
;MASPKEVLSVVILAVQLVVVSTENADRPFSGPPLPSRPFLAVWNLPTINCDAKFGVDINPDSYNIVTNPGQRWNGSYMTIFSYNRLGLYPYYNNSRPVRGGVPQVVNITAHLAKAAEDIVAIIPDPDFQGLAVIDWEKWKPVWHRNEIIYKNASRELVEKRHPDWPKEKIEAVSKEEFETAARTMFEETILLARKLRPKGLWGYYHFPACYNDRKRKHTTGYICPEEEKEFNNQIQWLFRDSTVIYPSIYLTHRFASTEDSQRLVYFRIKEAFRMAASRTEQNVPVYAYTRFSYVDTGEYLTKADLMNTIGQTANLGADGIVIWGSDQDTKTKEKCLRLQSYLRTTLGPFIFNITTAAARCSQQHCSGHGRCVLATGSHGNHLSFDLQHSETMEGDEIAETMKNVVGISYGNTTGEGNIGKTTKHFAWSVNFDKRVDSPSCKCYPGWTGKSCQDKL
;
A
#
# COMPACT_ATOMS: atom_id res chain seq x y z
N MET A 1 -30.14 22.86 -13.21
CA MET A 1 -28.84 22.44 -13.76
C MET A 1 -27.94 23.66 -13.71
N ALA A 2 -26.97 23.69 -12.81
CA ALA A 2 -25.96 24.75 -12.80
C ALA A 2 -24.93 24.44 -13.90
N SER A 3 -24.45 25.49 -14.56
CA SER A 3 -23.45 25.38 -15.63
C SER A 3 -22.10 24.87 -15.07
N PRO A 4 -21.27 24.14 -15.85
CA PRO A 4 -19.92 23.73 -15.44
C PRO A 4 -19.05 24.89 -14.94
N LYS A 5 -19.30 26.12 -15.42
CA LYS A 5 -18.60 27.34 -14.97
C LYS A 5 -19.05 27.82 -13.59
N GLU A 6 -20.30 27.57 -13.22
CA GLU A 6 -20.85 27.92 -11.90
C GLU A 6 -20.35 26.96 -10.82
N VAL A 7 -20.22 25.67 -11.15
CA VAL A 7 -19.62 24.65 -10.27
C VAL A 7 -18.14 24.96 -9.99
N LEU A 8 -17.38 25.36 -11.02
CA LEU A 8 -15.97 25.76 -10.85
C LEU A 8 -15.84 27.02 -9.98
N SER A 9 -16.75 27.99 -10.14
CA SER A 9 -16.71 29.25 -9.39
C SER A 9 -17.07 29.07 -7.90
N VAL A 10 -18.02 28.19 -7.58
CA VAL A 10 -18.37 27.87 -6.18
C VAL A 10 -17.28 27.05 -5.49
N VAL A 11 -16.61 26.14 -6.21
CA VAL A 11 -15.44 25.40 -5.69
C VAL A 11 -14.24 26.34 -5.49
N ILE A 12 -14.02 27.31 -6.38
CA ILE A 12 -12.99 28.34 -6.21
C ILE A 12 -13.32 29.25 -5.02
N LEU A 13 -14.57 29.65 -4.82
CA LEU A 13 -14.98 30.46 -3.66
C LEU A 13 -14.87 29.69 -2.34
N ALA A 14 -15.21 28.39 -2.31
CA ALA A 14 -15.00 27.55 -1.13
C ALA A 14 -13.51 27.33 -0.83
N VAL A 15 -12.67 27.20 -1.86
CA VAL A 15 -11.21 27.16 -1.72
C VAL A 15 -10.65 28.51 -1.27
N GLN A 16 -11.17 29.64 -1.77
CA GLN A 16 -10.74 30.98 -1.38
C GLN A 16 -11.19 31.35 0.04
N LEU A 17 -12.38 30.95 0.48
CA LEU A 17 -12.84 31.16 1.86
C LEU A 17 -12.04 30.34 2.88
N VAL A 18 -11.47 29.20 2.48
CA VAL A 18 -10.51 28.45 3.31
C VAL A 18 -9.13 29.13 3.32
N VAL A 19 -8.77 29.87 2.26
CA VAL A 19 -7.49 30.60 2.16
C VAL A 19 -7.50 31.94 2.91
N VAL A 20 -8.66 32.54 3.23
CA VAL A 20 -8.73 33.84 3.93
C VAL A 20 -8.46 33.74 5.46
N SER A 21 -8.19 32.54 5.99
CA SER A 21 -7.77 32.37 7.40
C SER A 21 -6.27 32.08 7.58
N THR A 22 -5.43 32.30 6.56
CA THR A 22 -3.97 32.18 6.69
C THR A 22 -3.30 33.55 6.84
N GLU A 23 -3.65 34.29 7.89
CA GLU A 23 -2.71 35.26 8.47
C GLU A 23 -2.15 34.62 9.75
N ASN A 24 -0.85 34.33 9.71
CA ASN A 24 -0.02 33.65 10.71
C ASN A 24 -0.18 32.14 10.88
N ALA A 25 0.48 31.41 9.98
CA ALA A 25 1.24 30.22 10.38
C ALA A 25 2.43 30.03 9.42
N ASP A 26 3.55 30.71 9.71
CA ASP A 26 4.86 30.07 9.56
C ASP A 26 4.85 28.81 10.44
N ARG A 27 4.23 27.74 9.95
CA ARG A 27 4.44 26.40 10.47
C ARG A 27 5.43 25.73 9.53
N PRO A 28 6.71 25.66 9.92
CA PRO A 28 7.66 24.83 9.21
C PRO A 28 7.17 23.39 9.27
N PHE A 29 7.27 22.71 8.13
CA PHE A 29 7.48 21.27 8.02
C PHE A 29 7.76 20.54 9.35
N SER A 30 6.86 19.63 9.76
CA SER A 30 7.02 18.87 11.01
C SER A 30 7.17 17.36 10.83
N GLY A 31 7.21 16.84 9.60
CA GLY A 31 7.32 15.40 9.33
C GLY A 31 8.28 15.09 8.19
N PRO A 32 9.33 14.26 8.40
CA PRO A 32 10.30 13.94 7.35
C PRO A 32 9.65 13.20 6.17
N PRO A 33 10.19 13.30 4.93
CA PRO A 33 9.79 12.41 3.84
C PRO A 33 10.06 10.94 4.22
N LEU A 34 9.41 10.02 3.52
CA LEU A 34 9.76 8.60 3.65
C LEU A 34 11.26 8.40 3.36
N PRO A 35 11.96 7.57 4.16
CA PRO A 35 13.37 7.26 3.91
C PRO A 35 13.59 6.71 2.50
N SER A 36 14.57 7.26 1.80
CA SER A 36 14.96 6.76 0.47
C SER A 36 15.68 5.42 0.61
N ARG A 37 14.97 4.33 0.35
CA ARG A 37 15.51 2.96 0.37
C ARG A 37 15.04 2.18 -0.86
N PRO A 38 15.86 1.22 -1.37
CA PRO A 38 15.41 0.37 -2.47
C PRO A 38 14.18 -0.46 -2.13
N PHE A 39 14.04 -0.89 -0.87
CA PHE A 39 12.86 -1.58 -0.36
C PHE A 39 12.54 -1.05 1.04
N LEU A 40 11.35 -0.45 1.22
CA LEU A 40 10.94 0.18 2.47
C LEU A 40 9.84 -0.62 3.18
N ALA A 41 9.99 -0.88 4.48
CA ALA A 41 8.91 -1.44 5.30
C ALA A 41 8.27 -0.35 6.14
N VAL A 42 6.94 -0.21 6.07
CA VAL A 42 6.18 0.77 6.84
C VAL A 42 5.21 0.07 7.79
N TRP A 43 5.22 0.47 9.07
CA TRP A 43 4.38 -0.10 10.13
C TRP A 43 3.03 0.62 10.21
N ASN A 44 1.95 -0.08 9.89
CA ASN A 44 0.58 0.43 10.01
C ASN A 44 -0.23 -0.40 11.00
N LEU A 45 0.28 -0.49 12.24
CA LEU A 45 -0.35 -1.16 13.38
C LEU A 45 -0.29 -0.25 14.61
N PRO A 46 -1.41 0.01 15.31
CA PRO A 46 -1.47 0.94 16.44
C PRO A 46 -0.91 0.26 17.69
N THR A 47 0.40 0.38 17.89
CA THR A 47 1.11 -0.32 18.97
C THR A 47 1.27 0.54 20.22
N ILE A 48 0.84 1.81 20.17
CA ILE A 48 0.84 2.76 21.30
C ILE A 48 0.23 2.20 22.59
N ASN A 49 -0.82 1.39 22.48
CA ASN A 49 -1.50 0.84 23.65
C ASN A 49 -0.72 -0.30 24.32
N CYS A 50 0.21 -0.95 23.62
CA CYS A 50 1.04 -2.00 24.23
C CYS A 50 1.92 -1.44 25.33
N ASP A 51 2.56 -0.31 25.07
CA ASP A 51 3.35 0.38 26.08
C ASP A 51 2.42 1.09 27.09
N ALA A 52 1.58 2.02 26.61
CA ALA A 52 0.78 2.89 27.47
C ALA A 52 -0.17 2.16 28.44
N LYS A 53 -0.64 0.95 28.11
CA LYS A 53 -1.54 0.17 28.98
C LYS A 53 -0.87 -1.03 29.64
N PHE A 54 0.14 -1.63 29.03
CA PHE A 54 0.67 -2.93 29.48
C PHE A 54 2.17 -2.92 29.80
N GLY A 55 2.87 -1.81 29.55
CA GLY A 55 4.32 -1.69 29.72
C GLY A 55 5.10 -2.61 28.79
N VAL A 56 4.55 -2.89 27.60
CA VAL A 56 5.18 -3.75 26.59
C VAL A 56 5.67 -2.87 25.45
N ASP A 57 6.97 -2.61 25.42
CA ASP A 57 7.61 -1.86 24.35
C ASP A 57 7.66 -2.70 23.05
N ILE A 58 7.11 -2.15 21.98
CA ILE A 58 7.20 -2.71 20.64
C ILE A 58 8.08 -1.75 19.84
N ASN A 59 9.28 -2.19 19.46
CA ASN A 59 10.26 -1.34 18.78
C ASN A 59 10.56 -1.84 17.34
N PRO A 60 9.72 -1.50 16.34
CA PRO A 60 9.96 -1.86 14.94
C PRO A 60 11.11 -1.07 14.30
N ASP A 61 11.38 0.15 14.77
CA ASP A 61 12.39 1.05 14.19
C ASP A 61 13.79 0.43 14.23
N SER A 62 14.09 -0.36 15.28
CA SER A 62 15.34 -1.15 15.42
C SER A 62 15.58 -2.17 14.30
N TYR A 63 14.57 -2.44 13.46
CA TYR A 63 14.61 -3.42 12.38
C TYR A 63 14.40 -2.80 11.00
N ASN A 64 14.73 -1.52 10.83
CA ASN A 64 14.51 -0.75 9.59
C ASN A 64 13.04 -0.62 9.17
N ILE A 65 12.10 -0.83 10.09
CA ILE A 65 10.68 -0.60 9.84
C ILE A 65 10.36 0.85 10.19
N VAL A 66 9.79 1.61 9.25
CA VAL A 66 9.38 2.99 9.50
C VAL A 66 8.07 3.00 10.28
N THR A 67 8.05 3.66 11.44
CA THR A 67 6.85 3.83 12.25
C THR A 67 6.42 5.29 12.33
N ASN A 68 5.10 5.53 12.36
CA ASN A 68 4.58 6.86 12.70
C ASN A 68 4.98 7.24 14.14
N PRO A 69 5.19 8.54 14.42
CA PRO A 69 5.37 9.03 15.79
C PRO A 69 4.27 8.52 16.73
N GLY A 70 4.68 7.95 17.87
CA GLY A 70 3.78 7.31 18.83
C GLY A 70 3.07 6.07 18.29
N GLN A 71 3.58 5.44 17.24
CA GLN A 71 3.08 4.18 16.66
C GLN A 71 1.56 4.16 16.45
N ARG A 72 1.04 5.26 15.91
CA ARG A 72 -0.39 5.44 15.55
C ARG A 72 -0.63 4.97 14.12
N TRP A 73 -1.89 4.69 13.78
CA TRP A 73 -2.27 4.41 12.39
C TRP A 73 -1.98 5.59 11.46
N ASN A 74 -2.25 6.82 11.91
CA ASN A 74 -2.10 8.03 11.12
C ASN A 74 -1.02 8.93 11.72
N GLY A 75 -0.11 9.39 10.86
CA GLY A 75 1.03 10.22 11.22
C GLY A 75 1.80 10.68 9.98
N SER A 76 3.03 11.15 10.19
CA SER A 76 3.87 11.79 9.16
C SER A 76 4.34 10.86 8.05
N TYR A 77 4.54 9.57 8.34
CA TYR A 77 5.02 8.60 7.34
C TYR A 77 3.89 7.88 6.64
N MET A 78 2.76 7.69 7.32
CA MET A 78 1.63 6.99 6.77
C MET A 78 0.31 7.42 7.40
N THR A 79 -0.71 7.56 6.56
CA THR A 79 -2.09 7.80 6.96
C THR A 79 -3.03 6.90 6.17
N ILE A 80 -4.01 6.32 6.85
CA ILE A 80 -5.07 5.50 6.26
C ILE A 80 -6.45 6.10 6.56
N PHE A 81 -7.29 6.18 5.54
CA PHE A 81 -8.66 6.64 5.60
C PHE A 81 -9.61 5.46 5.38
N SER A 82 -10.09 4.85 6.47
CA SER A 82 -11.14 3.83 6.41
C SER A 82 -12.45 4.39 5.83
N TYR A 83 -13.33 3.49 5.39
CA TYR A 83 -14.62 3.80 4.73
C TYR A 83 -15.49 4.89 5.40
N ASN A 84 -15.39 5.10 6.71
CA ASN A 84 -16.16 6.11 7.46
C ASN A 84 -15.36 7.37 7.83
N ARG A 85 -14.14 7.55 7.29
CA ARG A 85 -13.21 8.63 7.65
C ARG A 85 -12.87 9.59 6.51
N LEU A 86 -13.45 9.39 5.32
CA LEU A 86 -13.21 10.25 4.16
C LEU A 86 -14.49 10.53 3.39
N GLY A 87 -15.00 11.74 3.55
CA GLY A 87 -16.15 12.23 2.81
C GLY A 87 -17.44 11.48 3.15
N LEU A 88 -18.39 11.59 2.24
CA LEU A 88 -19.71 10.96 2.32
C LEU A 88 -19.77 9.63 1.54
N TYR A 89 -18.79 8.74 1.73
CA TYR A 89 -18.80 7.39 1.14
C TYR A 89 -20.06 6.60 1.56
N PRO A 90 -20.90 6.14 0.61
CA PRO A 90 -22.13 5.40 0.89
C PRO A 90 -21.84 3.92 1.12
N TYR A 91 -22.63 3.26 1.97
CA TYR A 91 -22.50 1.82 2.22
C TYR A 91 -23.73 1.27 2.91
N TYR A 92 -23.83 -0.06 3.02
CA TYR A 92 -24.82 -0.72 3.85
C TYR A 92 -24.26 -1.14 5.20
N ASN A 93 -24.97 -0.85 6.28
CA ASN A 93 -24.70 -1.34 7.62
C ASN A 93 -25.86 -2.23 8.08
N ASN A 94 -25.65 -3.53 8.22
CA ASN A 94 -26.70 -4.50 8.54
C ASN A 94 -27.94 -4.32 7.64
N SER A 95 -27.72 -4.28 6.32
CA SER A 95 -28.73 -4.04 5.28
C SER A 95 -29.42 -2.66 5.31
N ARG A 96 -29.04 -1.75 6.21
CA ARG A 96 -29.55 -0.37 6.21
C ARG A 96 -28.66 0.54 5.37
N PRO A 97 -29.21 1.33 4.43
CA PRO A 97 -28.42 2.24 3.62
C PRO A 97 -27.92 3.39 4.49
N VAL A 98 -26.61 3.62 4.47
CA VAL A 98 -25.96 4.80 5.03
C VAL A 98 -25.55 5.71 3.87
N ARG A 99 -25.92 6.99 3.94
CA ARG A 99 -25.71 7.99 2.87
C ARG A 99 -26.29 7.49 1.52
N GLY A 100 -27.44 6.83 1.57
CA GLY A 100 -28.14 6.29 0.41
C GLY A 100 -27.65 4.92 -0.08
N GLY A 101 -26.57 4.36 0.48
CA GLY A 101 -26.15 2.97 0.26
C GLY A 101 -25.41 2.71 -1.06
N VAL A 102 -25.67 3.47 -2.12
CA VAL A 102 -25.08 3.31 -3.46
C VAL A 102 -24.50 4.64 -3.98
N PRO A 103 -23.50 4.63 -4.87
CA PRO A 103 -22.84 5.85 -5.32
C PRO A 103 -23.75 6.80 -6.13
N GLN A 104 -24.69 6.28 -6.92
CA GLN A 104 -25.55 7.10 -7.79
C GLN A 104 -26.50 8.07 -7.07
N VAL A 105 -26.70 7.93 -5.75
CA VAL A 105 -27.55 8.83 -4.95
C VAL A 105 -26.75 9.83 -4.11
N VAL A 106 -25.42 9.80 -4.20
CA VAL A 106 -24.55 10.68 -3.42
C VAL A 106 -24.51 12.06 -4.07
N ASN A 107 -24.72 13.11 -3.26
CA ASN A 107 -24.40 14.47 -3.68
C ASN A 107 -22.87 14.62 -3.70
N ILE A 108 -22.28 14.59 -4.90
CA ILE A 108 -20.82 14.64 -5.09
C ILE A 108 -20.21 15.93 -4.53
N THR A 109 -20.88 17.07 -4.63
CA THR A 109 -20.39 18.34 -4.09
C THR A 109 -20.28 18.29 -2.57
N ALA A 110 -21.31 17.76 -1.89
CA ALA A 110 -21.29 17.57 -0.45
C ALA A 110 -20.24 16.53 -0.02
N HIS A 111 -20.07 15.46 -0.81
CA HIS A 111 -19.04 14.46 -0.59
C HIS A 111 -17.64 15.08 -0.62
N LEU A 112 -17.32 15.84 -1.66
CA LEU A 112 -16.00 16.46 -1.85
C LEU A 112 -15.74 17.56 -0.81
N ALA A 113 -16.74 18.37 -0.45
CA ALA A 113 -16.60 19.34 0.65
C ALA A 113 -16.23 18.63 1.95
N LYS A 114 -16.93 17.54 2.28
CA LYS A 114 -16.63 16.77 3.49
C LYS A 114 -15.26 16.07 3.42
N ALA A 115 -14.90 15.53 2.25
CA ALA A 115 -13.61 14.89 2.04
C ALA A 115 -12.46 15.89 2.24
N ALA A 116 -12.60 17.14 1.77
CA ALA A 116 -11.62 18.19 1.98
C ALA A 116 -11.39 18.48 3.48
N GLU A 117 -12.47 18.63 4.25
CA GLU A 117 -12.40 18.78 5.71
C GLU A 117 -11.69 17.60 6.37
N ASP A 118 -12.06 16.37 5.99
CA ASP A 118 -11.50 15.15 6.59
C ASP A 118 -10.00 14.99 6.29
N ILE A 119 -9.58 15.31 5.07
CA ILE A 119 -8.16 15.30 4.66
C ILE A 119 -7.37 16.33 5.47
N VAL A 120 -7.88 17.56 5.58
CA VAL A 120 -7.20 18.62 6.34
C VAL A 120 -7.14 18.29 7.83
N ALA A 121 -8.18 17.68 8.38
CA ALA A 121 -8.22 17.29 9.79
C ALA A 121 -7.24 16.13 10.11
N ILE A 122 -7.15 15.13 9.24
CA ILE A 122 -6.33 13.93 9.49
C ILE A 122 -4.87 14.14 9.07
N ILE A 123 -4.63 14.83 7.96
CA ILE A 123 -3.29 15.20 7.47
C ILE A 123 -3.19 16.72 7.53
N PRO A 124 -2.93 17.32 8.69
CA PRO A 124 -2.87 18.78 8.82
C PRO A 124 -1.73 19.42 8.02
N ASP A 125 -0.65 18.68 7.78
CA ASP A 125 0.53 19.14 7.05
C ASP A 125 0.26 19.22 5.53
N PRO A 126 0.27 20.42 4.90
CA PRO A 126 0.10 20.55 3.45
C PRO A 126 1.25 19.93 2.64
N ASP A 127 2.44 19.80 3.23
CA ASP A 127 3.66 19.26 2.62
C ASP A 127 3.87 17.76 2.91
N PHE A 128 2.82 17.06 3.36
CA PHE A 128 2.85 15.63 3.66
C PHE A 128 3.44 14.80 2.49
N GLN A 129 4.47 14.02 2.81
CA GLN A 129 5.27 13.19 1.89
C GLN A 129 5.21 11.69 2.20
N GLY A 130 4.25 11.27 3.04
CA GLY A 130 4.06 9.88 3.43
C GLY A 130 3.13 9.10 2.51
N LEU A 131 2.86 7.85 2.90
CA LEU A 131 1.84 6.99 2.30
C LEU A 131 0.44 7.48 2.72
N ALA A 132 -0.45 7.73 1.77
CA ALA A 132 -1.83 8.14 1.99
C ALA A 132 -2.80 7.15 1.34
N VAL A 133 -3.46 6.34 2.18
CA VAL A 133 -4.24 5.19 1.72
C VAL A 133 -5.72 5.44 1.91
N ILE A 134 -6.50 5.30 0.84
CA ILE A 134 -7.96 5.30 0.90
C ILE A 134 -8.45 3.85 0.96
N ASP A 135 -9.08 3.50 2.07
CA ASP A 135 -9.48 2.13 2.40
C ASP A 135 -11.00 1.98 2.27
N TRP A 136 -11.45 1.94 1.01
CA TRP A 136 -12.86 1.82 0.61
C TRP A 136 -13.17 0.40 0.12
N GLU A 137 -13.65 -0.43 1.04
CA GLU A 137 -13.86 -1.85 0.77
C GLU A 137 -15.33 -2.25 0.55
N LYS A 138 -16.29 -1.40 0.93
CA LYS A 138 -17.71 -1.76 1.02
C LYS A 138 -18.34 -2.13 -0.33
N TRP A 139 -17.86 -1.52 -1.40
CA TRP A 139 -18.21 -1.84 -2.78
C TRP A 139 -17.02 -1.52 -3.70
N LYS A 140 -17.05 -2.03 -4.93
CA LYS A 140 -15.99 -1.90 -5.94
C LYS A 140 -16.49 -1.08 -7.12
N PRO A 141 -15.62 -0.34 -7.82
CA PRO A 141 -16.02 0.45 -8.98
C PRO A 141 -16.42 -0.39 -10.21
N VAL A 142 -16.29 -1.72 -10.14
CA VAL A 142 -16.71 -2.67 -11.19
C VAL A 142 -17.98 -3.40 -10.73
N TRP A 143 -19.08 -3.25 -11.48
CA TRP A 143 -20.41 -3.80 -11.17
C TRP A 143 -20.36 -5.28 -10.79
N HIS A 144 -19.63 -6.09 -11.58
CA HIS A 144 -19.58 -7.53 -11.40
C HIS A 144 -19.09 -7.93 -9.99
N ARG A 145 -18.16 -7.16 -9.42
CA ARG A 145 -17.54 -7.43 -8.11
C ARG A 145 -18.35 -6.98 -6.90
N ASN A 146 -19.55 -6.44 -7.11
CA ASN A 146 -20.40 -5.99 -6.01
C ASN A 146 -21.38 -7.05 -5.52
N GLU A 147 -21.66 -7.00 -4.22
CA GLU A 147 -22.68 -7.82 -3.57
C GLU A 147 -24.08 -7.50 -4.13
N ILE A 148 -24.98 -8.47 -3.98
CA ILE A 148 -26.34 -8.39 -4.55
C ILE A 148 -27.13 -7.19 -4.01
N ILE A 149 -26.86 -6.75 -2.77
CA ILE A 149 -27.57 -5.61 -2.16
C ILE A 149 -27.35 -4.30 -2.93
N TYR A 150 -26.11 -4.02 -3.37
CA TYR A 150 -25.82 -2.83 -4.19
C TYR A 150 -26.46 -2.94 -5.57
N LYS A 151 -26.48 -4.14 -6.15
CA LYS A 151 -27.09 -4.39 -7.46
C LYS A 151 -28.59 -4.22 -7.42
N ASN A 152 -29.27 -4.78 -6.42
CA ASN A 152 -30.71 -4.66 -6.23
C ASN A 152 -31.12 -3.21 -5.98
N ALA A 153 -30.43 -2.51 -5.07
CA ALA A 153 -30.72 -1.10 -4.82
C ALA A 153 -30.52 -0.22 -6.06
N SER A 154 -29.53 -0.54 -6.90
CA SER A 154 -29.33 0.16 -8.17
C SER A 154 -30.48 -0.10 -9.15
N ARG A 155 -30.96 -1.35 -9.25
CA ARG A 155 -32.14 -1.71 -10.08
C ARG A 155 -33.40 -1.00 -9.60
N GLU A 156 -33.67 -1.00 -8.31
CA GLU A 156 -34.84 -0.35 -7.71
C GLU A 156 -34.89 1.16 -8.05
N LEU A 157 -33.74 1.84 -8.12
CA LEU A 157 -33.66 3.25 -8.51
C LEU A 157 -34.01 3.48 -10.00
N VAL A 158 -33.67 2.54 -10.88
CA VAL A 158 -34.02 2.61 -12.31
C VAL A 158 -35.49 2.23 -12.49
N GLU A 159 -35.95 1.14 -11.87
CA GLU A 159 -37.35 0.67 -11.92
C GLU A 159 -38.33 1.74 -11.42
N LYS A 160 -37.99 2.46 -10.36
CA LYS A 160 -38.81 3.56 -9.85
C LYS A 160 -38.98 4.70 -10.87
N ARG A 161 -37.97 4.96 -11.70
CA ARG A 161 -38.01 5.99 -12.76
C ARG A 161 -38.63 5.46 -14.05
N HIS A 162 -38.54 4.15 -14.29
CA HIS A 162 -38.99 3.49 -15.51
C HIS A 162 -39.71 2.15 -15.23
N PRO A 163 -40.95 2.18 -14.70
CA PRO A 163 -41.66 0.97 -14.30
C PRO A 163 -41.98 0.01 -15.46
N ASP A 164 -42.13 0.55 -16.67
CA ASP A 164 -42.55 -0.21 -17.86
C ASP A 164 -41.37 -0.77 -18.68
N TRP A 165 -40.13 -0.58 -18.23
CA TRP A 165 -38.96 -1.07 -18.97
C TRP A 165 -38.74 -2.57 -18.77
N PRO A 166 -38.24 -3.28 -19.82
CA PRO A 166 -37.87 -4.67 -19.69
C PRO A 166 -36.66 -4.84 -18.75
N LYS A 167 -36.59 -5.98 -18.07
CA LYS A 167 -35.58 -6.26 -17.03
C LYS A 167 -34.14 -6.18 -17.55
N GLU A 168 -33.91 -6.57 -18.79
CA GLU A 168 -32.59 -6.52 -19.44
C GLU A 168 -32.12 -5.07 -19.57
N LYS A 169 -33.04 -4.15 -19.89
CA LYS A 169 -32.75 -2.72 -19.98
C LYS A 169 -32.52 -2.10 -18.60
N ILE A 170 -33.30 -2.52 -17.60
CA ILE A 170 -33.08 -2.14 -16.19
C ILE A 170 -31.67 -2.56 -15.74
N GLU A 171 -31.25 -3.80 -16.01
CA GLU A 171 -29.92 -4.29 -15.63
C GLU A 171 -28.80 -3.48 -16.30
N ALA A 172 -28.90 -3.26 -17.61
CA ALA A 172 -27.89 -2.53 -18.37
C ALA A 172 -27.71 -1.09 -17.86
N VAL A 173 -28.81 -0.37 -17.65
CA VAL A 173 -28.78 1.02 -17.15
C VAL A 173 -28.33 1.07 -15.69
N SER A 174 -28.73 0.11 -14.86
CA SER A 174 -28.29 0.04 -13.46
C SER A 174 -26.78 -0.14 -13.34
N LYS A 175 -26.21 -0.99 -14.20
CA LYS A 175 -24.76 -1.18 -14.30
C LYS A 175 -24.08 0.13 -14.71
N GLU A 176 -24.53 0.76 -15.79
CA GLU A 176 -23.94 1.98 -16.32
C GLU A 176 -23.96 3.13 -15.30
N GLU A 177 -25.10 3.37 -14.66
CA GLU A 177 -25.24 4.43 -13.66
C GLU A 177 -24.40 4.17 -12.42
N PHE A 178 -24.36 2.92 -11.94
CA PHE A 178 -23.53 2.55 -10.79
C PHE A 178 -22.04 2.73 -11.10
N GLU A 179 -21.53 2.21 -12.22
CA GLU A 179 -20.12 2.31 -12.58
C GLU A 179 -19.70 3.76 -12.86
N THR A 180 -20.58 4.55 -13.49
CA THR A 180 -20.34 5.98 -13.74
C THR A 180 -20.26 6.77 -12.43
N ALA A 181 -21.20 6.55 -11.51
CA ALA A 181 -21.19 7.21 -10.21
C ALA A 181 -20.02 6.74 -9.33
N ALA A 182 -19.71 5.44 -9.35
CA ALA A 182 -18.56 4.87 -8.66
C ALA A 182 -17.24 5.49 -9.15
N ARG A 183 -17.07 5.59 -10.47
CA ARG A 183 -15.91 6.26 -11.08
C ARG A 183 -15.81 7.71 -10.61
N THR A 184 -16.90 8.47 -10.73
CA THR A 184 -16.94 9.87 -10.30
C THR A 184 -16.50 10.02 -8.84
N MET A 185 -17.03 9.18 -7.94
CA MET A 185 -16.65 9.24 -6.53
C MET A 185 -15.18 8.92 -6.28
N PHE A 186 -14.63 7.88 -6.90
CA PHE A 186 -13.22 7.49 -6.69
C PHE A 186 -12.27 8.51 -7.35
N GLU A 187 -12.51 8.88 -8.61
CA GLU A 187 -11.67 9.78 -9.40
C GLU A 187 -11.62 11.18 -8.78
N GLU A 188 -12.78 11.79 -8.49
CA GLU A 188 -12.83 13.15 -7.92
C GLU A 188 -12.24 13.22 -6.50
N THR A 189 -12.40 12.16 -5.70
CA THR A 189 -11.85 12.13 -4.33
C THR A 189 -10.32 12.08 -4.33
N ILE A 190 -9.71 11.22 -5.16
CA ILE A 190 -8.26 11.12 -5.21
C ILE A 190 -7.62 12.36 -5.87
N LEU A 191 -8.28 12.95 -6.86
CA LEU A 191 -7.84 14.22 -7.47
C LEU A 191 -7.90 15.37 -6.45
N LEU A 192 -8.96 15.46 -5.65
CA LEU A 192 -9.04 16.41 -4.54
C LEU A 192 -7.92 16.17 -3.51
N ALA A 193 -7.69 14.91 -3.14
CA ALA A 193 -6.66 14.55 -2.17
C ALA A 193 -5.25 14.94 -2.65
N ARG A 194 -4.94 14.67 -3.93
CA ARG A 194 -3.70 15.11 -4.58
C ARG A 194 -3.59 16.62 -4.64
N LYS A 195 -4.68 17.35 -4.88
CA LYS A 195 -4.66 18.82 -4.88
C LYS A 195 -4.34 19.38 -3.49
N LEU A 196 -4.91 18.79 -2.44
CA LEU A 196 -4.71 19.23 -1.07
C LEU A 196 -3.34 18.82 -0.51
N ARG A 197 -2.85 17.63 -0.86
CA ARG A 197 -1.57 17.07 -0.39
C ARG A 197 -0.76 16.56 -1.58
N PRO A 198 -0.16 17.46 -2.38
CA PRO A 198 0.43 17.14 -3.68
C PRO A 198 1.67 16.24 -3.62
N LYS A 199 2.36 16.21 -2.48
CA LYS A 199 3.53 15.36 -2.25
C LYS A 199 3.18 14.01 -1.63
N GLY A 200 1.91 13.78 -1.27
CA GLY A 200 1.45 12.53 -0.68
C GLY A 200 1.38 11.41 -1.70
N LEU A 201 1.72 10.20 -1.25
CA LEU A 201 1.57 8.99 -2.06
C LEU A 201 0.14 8.46 -1.90
N TRP A 202 -0.78 8.94 -2.73
CA TRP A 202 -2.21 8.62 -2.72
C TRP A 202 -2.55 7.39 -3.57
N GLY A 203 -3.28 6.45 -2.97
CA GLY A 203 -3.80 5.29 -3.68
C GLY A 203 -4.89 4.58 -2.88
N TYR A 204 -5.62 3.69 -3.56
CA TYR A 204 -6.67 2.89 -2.93
C TYR A 204 -6.12 1.53 -2.47
N TYR A 205 -6.38 1.17 -1.21
CA TYR A 205 -6.06 -0.16 -0.69
C TYR A 205 -6.73 -1.24 -1.55
N HIS A 206 -6.05 -2.38 -1.67
CA HIS A 206 -6.50 -3.60 -2.36
C HIS A 206 -6.48 -3.56 -3.89
N PHE A 207 -6.20 -2.42 -4.52
CA PHE A 207 -6.14 -2.30 -5.99
C PHE A 207 -4.71 -2.35 -6.53
N PRO A 208 -4.45 -3.07 -7.65
CA PRO A 208 -5.39 -3.96 -8.34
C PRO A 208 -5.64 -5.25 -7.56
N ALA A 209 -6.85 -5.78 -7.72
CA ALA A 209 -7.22 -7.06 -7.14
C ALA A 209 -7.03 -8.17 -8.18
N CYS A 210 -6.39 -9.27 -7.77
CA CYS A 210 -6.10 -10.41 -8.63
C CYS A 210 -7.11 -11.56 -8.44
N TYR A 211 -7.79 -11.62 -7.27
CA TYR A 211 -8.77 -12.66 -6.90
C TYR A 211 -8.34 -14.10 -7.26
N ASN A 212 -7.04 -14.37 -7.09
CA ASN A 212 -6.39 -15.61 -7.46
C ASN A 212 -6.33 -16.61 -6.30
N ASP A 213 -7.08 -16.41 -5.23
CA ASP A 213 -6.98 -17.23 -4.03
C ASP A 213 -7.59 -18.62 -4.21
N ARG A 214 -8.55 -18.82 -5.12
CA ARG A 214 -9.18 -20.14 -5.35
C ARG A 214 -8.55 -20.86 -6.56
N LYS A 215 -8.23 -22.15 -6.41
CA LYS A 215 -7.90 -23.02 -7.55
C LYS A 215 -9.16 -23.14 -8.42
N ARG A 216 -9.20 -22.50 -9.60
CA ARG A 216 -10.26 -22.77 -10.58
C ARG A 216 -9.97 -24.15 -11.20
N LYS A 217 -11.01 -24.95 -11.46
CA LYS A 217 -10.91 -26.34 -11.97
C LYS A 217 -10.04 -26.50 -13.22
N HIS A 218 -9.76 -25.42 -13.95
CA HIS A 218 -9.02 -25.42 -15.21
C HIS A 218 -7.83 -24.44 -15.24
N THR A 219 -7.43 -23.86 -14.10
CA THR A 219 -6.25 -22.99 -14.02
C THR A 219 -5.22 -23.58 -13.09
N THR A 220 -4.04 -23.90 -13.63
CA THR A 220 -2.86 -24.26 -12.86
C THR A 220 -2.19 -22.98 -12.33
N GLY A 221 -1.86 -22.92 -11.04
CA GLY A 221 -0.82 -21.99 -10.55
C GLY A 221 -1.21 -20.60 -10.00
N TYR A 222 -2.45 -20.35 -9.55
CA TYR A 222 -2.84 -19.08 -8.86
C TYR A 222 -2.54 -17.81 -9.68
N ILE A 223 -2.62 -17.90 -11.00
CA ILE A 223 -2.51 -16.76 -11.92
C ILE A 223 -3.73 -15.86 -11.73
N CYS A 224 -3.57 -14.53 -11.90
CA CYS A 224 -4.74 -13.64 -11.99
C CYS A 224 -5.63 -14.09 -13.16
N PRO A 225 -6.91 -14.42 -12.93
CA PRO A 225 -7.80 -14.81 -14.01
C PRO A 225 -7.93 -13.70 -15.05
N GLU A 226 -8.06 -14.05 -16.33
CA GLU A 226 -8.12 -13.08 -17.42
C GLU A 226 -9.29 -12.09 -17.28
N GLU A 227 -10.44 -12.57 -16.79
CA GLU A 227 -11.59 -11.72 -16.44
C GLU A 227 -11.22 -10.63 -15.43
N GLU A 228 -10.34 -10.93 -14.46
CA GLU A 228 -9.91 -9.95 -13.47
C GLU A 228 -8.95 -8.93 -14.04
N LYS A 229 -8.06 -9.34 -14.94
CA LYS A 229 -7.21 -8.41 -15.67
C LYS A 229 -8.06 -7.47 -16.51
N GLU A 230 -9.13 -7.97 -17.11
CA GLU A 230 -10.07 -7.15 -17.88
C GLU A 230 -10.88 -6.19 -16.99
N PHE A 231 -11.34 -6.63 -15.82
CA PHE A 231 -11.93 -5.72 -14.83
C PHE A 231 -10.93 -4.65 -14.36
N ASN A 232 -9.65 -5.00 -14.18
CA ASN A 232 -8.61 -4.03 -13.85
C ASN A 232 -8.35 -3.05 -15.02
N ASN A 233 -8.44 -3.51 -16.28
CA ASN A 233 -8.35 -2.64 -17.46
C ASN A 233 -9.49 -1.61 -17.48
N GLN A 234 -10.72 -2.01 -17.16
CA GLN A 234 -11.89 -1.11 -17.10
C GLN A 234 -11.71 0.03 -16.08
N ILE A 235 -10.92 -0.20 -15.03
CA ILE A 235 -10.60 0.80 -14.00
C ILE A 235 -9.19 1.36 -14.12
N GLN A 236 -8.59 1.35 -15.31
CA GLN A 236 -7.26 1.94 -15.54
C GLN A 236 -7.18 3.41 -15.07
N TRP A 237 -8.28 4.16 -15.15
CA TRP A 237 -8.40 5.52 -14.64
C TRP A 237 -8.03 5.64 -13.14
N LEU A 238 -8.35 4.62 -12.33
CA LEU A 238 -8.02 4.59 -10.91
C LEU A 238 -6.50 4.67 -10.68
N PHE A 239 -5.74 3.92 -11.47
CA PHE A 239 -4.29 3.83 -11.36
C PHE A 239 -3.60 5.02 -12.00
N ARG A 240 -4.16 5.55 -13.10
CA ARG A 240 -3.71 6.80 -13.73
C ARG A 240 -3.73 7.95 -12.72
N ASP A 241 -4.77 8.02 -11.91
CA ASP A 241 -4.97 9.13 -10.99
C ASP A 241 -4.39 8.89 -9.59
N SER A 242 -3.89 7.67 -9.31
CA SER A 242 -3.13 7.33 -8.10
C SER A 242 -1.64 7.67 -8.25
N THR A 243 -0.97 8.09 -7.18
CA THR A 243 0.49 8.33 -7.15
C THR A 243 1.28 7.15 -6.59
N VAL A 244 0.60 6.05 -6.24
CA VAL A 244 1.15 4.80 -5.70
C VAL A 244 0.11 3.67 -5.86
N ILE A 245 0.57 2.41 -5.91
CA ILE A 245 -0.30 1.22 -5.99
C ILE A 245 -0.20 0.40 -4.70
N TYR A 246 -1.35 0.02 -4.13
CA TYR A 246 -1.46 -0.69 -2.85
C TYR A 246 -2.15 -2.07 -2.99
N PRO A 247 -1.51 -3.07 -3.64
CA PRO A 247 -2.08 -4.41 -3.73
C PRO A 247 -2.08 -5.09 -2.35
N SER A 248 -3.06 -5.96 -2.08
CA SER A 248 -3.06 -6.81 -0.88
C SER A 248 -2.46 -8.17 -1.17
N ILE A 249 -1.46 -8.57 -0.39
CA ILE A 249 -0.78 -9.88 -0.48
C ILE A 249 -1.00 -10.73 0.77
N TYR A 250 -2.10 -10.49 1.48
CA TYR A 250 -2.45 -11.24 2.68
C TYR A 250 -2.63 -12.74 2.39
N LEU A 251 -2.15 -13.57 3.32
CA LEU A 251 -2.29 -15.03 3.27
C LEU A 251 -3.39 -15.51 4.23
N THR A 252 -4.13 -16.52 3.78
CA THR A 252 -4.93 -17.42 4.65
C THR A 252 -4.10 -18.62 5.05
N HIS A 253 -4.36 -19.22 6.20
CA HIS A 253 -3.56 -20.31 6.78
C HIS A 253 -3.44 -21.54 5.87
N ARG A 254 -4.40 -21.79 4.96
CA ARG A 254 -4.27 -22.86 3.94
C ARG A 254 -3.05 -22.74 3.03
N PHE A 255 -2.41 -21.58 2.98
CA PHE A 255 -1.19 -21.32 2.21
C PHE A 255 0.08 -21.52 3.04
N ALA A 256 -0.03 -21.77 4.35
CA ALA A 256 1.11 -21.87 5.26
C ALA A 256 2.14 -22.89 4.76
N SER A 257 3.38 -22.42 4.57
CA SER A 257 4.52 -23.21 4.13
C SER A 257 4.29 -23.96 2.80
N THR A 258 3.48 -23.41 1.89
CA THR A 258 3.22 -24.01 0.57
C THR A 258 3.90 -23.22 -0.56
N GLU A 259 4.32 -23.89 -1.64
CA GLU A 259 4.75 -23.21 -2.88
C GLU A 259 3.61 -22.38 -3.52
N ASP A 260 2.36 -22.74 -3.22
CA ASP A 260 1.16 -22.04 -3.66
C ASP A 260 1.14 -20.60 -3.10
N SER A 261 1.67 -20.35 -1.89
CA SER A 261 1.74 -19.01 -1.30
C SER A 261 2.65 -18.09 -2.10
N GLN A 262 3.78 -18.63 -2.58
CA GLN A 262 4.68 -17.88 -3.46
C GLN A 262 3.99 -17.50 -4.77
N ARG A 263 3.31 -18.44 -5.44
CA ARG A 263 2.62 -18.13 -6.71
C ARG A 263 1.51 -17.10 -6.55
N LEU A 264 0.75 -17.20 -5.46
CA LEU A 264 -0.31 -16.27 -5.14
C LEU A 264 0.20 -14.82 -5.08
N VAL A 265 1.28 -14.60 -4.35
CA VAL A 265 1.90 -13.28 -4.18
C VAL A 265 2.52 -12.80 -5.49
N TYR A 266 3.21 -13.69 -6.23
CA TYR A 266 3.88 -13.37 -7.48
C TYR A 266 2.92 -12.68 -8.45
N PHE A 267 1.78 -13.31 -8.71
CA PHE A 267 0.83 -12.78 -9.69
C PHE A 267 0.12 -11.52 -9.21
N ARG A 268 -0.09 -11.35 -7.89
CA ARG A 268 -0.63 -10.10 -7.33
C ARG A 268 0.32 -8.91 -7.54
N ILE A 269 1.61 -9.11 -7.28
CA ILE A 269 2.63 -8.08 -7.51
C ILE A 269 2.84 -7.81 -9.00
N LYS A 270 2.84 -8.85 -9.85
CA LYS A 270 2.91 -8.68 -11.31
C LYS A 270 1.74 -7.87 -11.86
N GLU A 271 0.53 -8.09 -11.36
CA GLU A 271 -0.64 -7.32 -11.76
C GLU A 271 -0.53 -5.86 -11.31
N ALA A 272 -0.01 -5.61 -10.09
CA ALA A 272 0.28 -4.24 -9.63
C ALA A 272 1.27 -3.53 -10.56
N PHE A 273 2.35 -4.20 -10.98
CA PHE A 273 3.28 -3.63 -11.96
C PHE A 273 2.67 -3.44 -13.34
N ARG A 274 1.81 -4.35 -13.80
CA ARG A 274 1.10 -4.20 -15.07
C ARG A 274 0.24 -2.93 -15.08
N MET A 275 -0.49 -2.69 -13.99
CA MET A 275 -1.31 -1.47 -13.85
C MET A 275 -0.46 -0.22 -13.66
N ALA A 276 0.65 -0.29 -12.93
CA ALA A 276 1.60 0.82 -12.78
C ALA A 276 2.24 1.23 -14.12
N ALA A 277 2.58 0.27 -14.97
CA ALA A 277 3.19 0.50 -16.29
C ALA A 277 2.23 1.14 -17.30
N SER A 278 0.94 1.21 -16.98
CA SER A 278 -0.08 1.80 -17.86
C SER A 278 -0.05 3.33 -17.87
N ARG A 279 0.78 3.97 -17.03
CA ARG A 279 1.02 5.42 -17.04
C ARG A 279 2.24 5.77 -17.89
N THR A 280 2.11 6.85 -18.65
CA THR A 280 3.18 7.45 -19.44
C THR A 280 4.15 8.29 -18.59
N GLU A 281 3.73 8.73 -17.39
CA GLU A 281 4.54 9.49 -16.44
C GLU A 281 5.36 8.55 -15.52
N GLN A 282 6.57 8.96 -15.16
CA GLN A 282 7.61 8.14 -14.53
C GLN A 282 7.16 7.41 -13.24
N ASN A 283 7.41 6.10 -13.26
CA ASN A 283 7.65 5.19 -12.12
C ASN A 283 6.69 5.34 -10.92
N VAL A 284 5.45 4.86 -11.08
CA VAL A 284 4.51 4.74 -9.95
C VAL A 284 5.02 3.70 -8.95
N PRO A 285 5.23 4.07 -7.67
CA PRO A 285 5.71 3.13 -6.67
C PRO A 285 4.65 2.07 -6.33
N VAL A 286 5.12 0.87 -5.97
CA VAL A 286 4.26 -0.23 -5.49
C VAL A 286 4.61 -0.53 -4.03
N TYR A 287 3.62 -0.36 -3.15
CA TYR A 287 3.73 -0.69 -1.73
C TYR A 287 2.70 -1.77 -1.39
N ALA A 288 3.16 -3.03 -1.27
CA ALA A 288 2.24 -4.13 -1.04
C ALA A 288 1.78 -4.19 0.42
N TYR A 289 0.48 -4.27 0.65
CA TYR A 289 -0.09 -4.50 1.96
C TYR A 289 0.09 -5.97 2.37
N THR A 290 0.79 -6.19 3.48
CA THR A 290 1.00 -7.50 4.09
C THR A 290 0.53 -7.51 5.55
N ARG A 291 0.19 -8.69 6.05
CA ARG A 291 0.00 -8.92 7.49
C ARG A 291 1.16 -9.77 8.00
N PHE A 292 1.48 -9.60 9.29
CA PHE A 292 2.38 -10.51 10.01
C PHE A 292 1.68 -11.80 10.47
N SER A 293 0.38 -11.92 10.22
CA SER A 293 -0.45 -13.08 10.57
C SER A 293 -1.35 -13.52 9.42
N TYR A 294 -1.73 -14.79 9.41
CA TYR A 294 -2.78 -15.29 8.53
C TYR A 294 -4.12 -14.65 8.87
N VAL A 295 -4.88 -14.22 7.85
CA VAL A 295 -6.11 -13.44 8.04
C VAL A 295 -7.23 -14.20 8.76
N ASP A 296 -7.26 -15.53 8.61
CA ASP A 296 -8.32 -16.41 9.09
C ASP A 296 -8.04 -17.01 10.47
N THR A 297 -6.78 -17.28 10.81
CA THR A 297 -6.41 -17.88 12.11
C THR A 297 -5.79 -16.88 13.09
N GLY A 298 -5.25 -15.76 12.61
CA GLY A 298 -4.46 -14.83 13.42
C GLY A 298 -3.09 -15.38 13.86
N GLU A 299 -2.73 -16.59 13.44
CA GLU A 299 -1.40 -17.16 13.67
C GLU A 299 -0.36 -16.41 12.85
N TYR A 300 0.85 -16.29 13.41
CA TYR A 300 1.90 -15.50 12.79
C TYR A 300 2.56 -16.26 11.65
N LEU A 301 2.96 -15.52 10.61
CA LEU A 301 3.57 -16.12 9.42
C LEU A 301 4.88 -16.83 9.77
N THR A 302 5.14 -17.96 9.11
CA THR A 302 6.43 -18.65 9.23
C THR A 302 7.52 -17.88 8.49
N LYS A 303 8.80 -18.19 8.73
CA LYS A 303 9.90 -17.61 7.93
C LYS A 303 9.75 -17.90 6.44
N ALA A 304 9.26 -19.08 6.08
CA ALA A 304 8.99 -19.45 4.69
C ALA A 304 7.91 -18.54 4.07
N ASP A 305 6.83 -18.28 4.81
CA ASP A 305 5.75 -17.42 4.32
C ASP A 305 6.11 -15.93 4.33
N LEU A 306 6.98 -15.47 5.23
CA LEU A 306 7.60 -14.15 5.14
C LEU A 306 8.43 -14.01 3.86
N MET A 307 9.15 -15.07 3.47
CA MET A 307 9.88 -15.08 2.20
C MET A 307 8.93 -15.07 0.99
N ASN A 308 7.89 -15.89 1.03
CA ASN A 308 6.92 -15.98 -0.07
C ASN A 308 6.05 -14.72 -0.21
N THR A 309 5.96 -13.88 0.83
CA THR A 309 5.25 -12.60 0.81
C THR A 309 6.21 -11.42 0.64
N ILE A 310 6.90 -11.02 1.70
CA ILE A 310 7.73 -9.83 1.77
C ILE A 310 8.99 -10.01 0.93
N GLY A 311 9.69 -11.14 1.11
CA GLY A 311 10.92 -11.42 0.37
C GLY A 311 10.69 -11.44 -1.13
N GLN A 312 9.61 -12.06 -1.57
CA GLN A 312 9.23 -12.12 -2.97
C GLN A 312 8.84 -10.75 -3.54
N THR A 313 8.14 -9.93 -2.74
CA THR A 313 7.81 -8.55 -3.12
C THR A 313 9.08 -7.73 -3.35
N ALA A 314 10.10 -7.89 -2.50
CA ALA A 314 11.42 -7.30 -2.69
C ALA A 314 12.14 -7.85 -3.95
N ASN A 315 12.12 -9.17 -4.15
CA ASN A 315 12.73 -9.83 -5.32
C ASN A 315 12.13 -9.35 -6.64
N LEU A 316 10.86 -8.92 -6.65
CA LEU A 316 10.19 -8.40 -7.84
C LEU A 316 10.46 -6.90 -8.08
N GLY A 317 11.23 -6.24 -7.21
CA GLY A 317 11.62 -4.84 -7.35
C GLY A 317 10.54 -3.83 -6.95
N ALA A 318 9.64 -4.21 -6.03
CA ALA A 318 8.68 -3.27 -5.46
C ALA A 318 9.38 -2.22 -4.58
N ASP A 319 8.73 -1.06 -4.40
CA ASP A 319 9.26 0.05 -3.61
C ASP A 319 9.21 -0.27 -2.12
N GLY A 320 8.25 -1.08 -1.68
CA GLY A 320 8.14 -1.46 -0.29
C GLY A 320 6.91 -2.29 0.06
N ILE A 321 6.67 -2.36 1.35
CA ILE A 321 5.50 -2.99 1.96
C ILE A 321 4.89 -2.10 3.03
N VAL A 322 3.60 -2.32 3.27
CA VAL A 322 2.89 -1.84 4.44
C VAL A 322 2.54 -3.05 5.31
N ILE A 323 3.10 -3.11 6.52
CA ILE A 323 2.77 -4.13 7.51
C ILE A 323 1.54 -3.65 8.28
N TRP A 324 0.39 -4.19 7.95
CA TRP A 324 -0.88 -3.79 8.55
C TRP A 324 -1.28 -4.68 9.72
N GLY A 325 -1.94 -4.08 10.70
CA GLY A 325 -2.80 -4.81 11.61
C GLY A 325 -3.84 -3.92 12.30
N SER A 326 -4.71 -4.59 13.04
CA SER A 326 -5.88 -4.02 13.70
C SER A 326 -5.63 -3.77 15.19
N ASP A 327 -6.55 -3.06 15.85
CA ASP A 327 -6.57 -2.96 17.31
C ASP A 327 -6.74 -4.32 18.00
N GLN A 328 -7.40 -5.29 17.35
CA GLN A 328 -7.57 -6.63 17.89
C GLN A 328 -6.23 -7.36 18.05
N ASP A 329 -5.21 -6.99 17.27
CA ASP A 329 -3.89 -7.61 17.31
C ASP A 329 -3.07 -7.16 18.53
N THR A 330 -3.42 -6.04 19.17
CA THR A 330 -2.70 -5.45 20.31
C THR A 330 -3.63 -5.17 21.51
N LYS A 331 -4.83 -5.76 21.52
CA LYS A 331 -5.89 -5.50 22.51
C LYS A 331 -5.57 -5.95 23.94
N THR A 332 -4.69 -6.94 24.12
CA THR A 332 -4.36 -7.52 25.43
C THR A 332 -2.86 -7.56 25.65
N LYS A 333 -2.44 -7.58 26.92
CA LYS A 333 -1.02 -7.74 27.31
C LYS A 333 -0.39 -8.98 26.68
N GLU A 334 -1.10 -10.10 26.68
CA GLU A 334 -0.62 -11.35 26.06
C GLU A 334 -0.35 -11.18 24.56
N LYS A 335 -1.27 -10.56 23.81
CA LYS A 335 -1.07 -10.30 22.38
C LYS A 335 0.10 -9.35 22.13
N CYS A 336 0.25 -8.31 22.95
CA CYS A 336 1.42 -7.43 22.88
C CYS A 336 2.73 -8.18 23.15
N LEU A 337 2.80 -9.02 24.18
CA LEU A 337 3.99 -9.84 24.47
C LEU A 337 4.30 -10.83 23.35
N ARG A 338 3.26 -11.46 22.78
CA ARG A 338 3.41 -12.36 21.63
C ARG A 338 3.96 -11.62 20.42
N LEU A 339 3.43 -10.44 20.12
CA LEU A 339 3.91 -9.58 19.03
C LEU A 339 5.36 -9.12 19.28
N GLN A 340 5.69 -8.69 20.49
CA GLN A 340 7.06 -8.30 20.87
C GLN A 340 8.04 -9.46 20.63
N SER A 341 7.68 -10.66 21.09
CA SER A 341 8.50 -11.86 20.92
C SER A 341 8.68 -12.20 19.43
N TYR A 342 7.61 -12.16 18.64
CA TYR A 342 7.68 -12.45 17.21
C TYR A 342 8.45 -11.40 16.41
N LEU A 343 8.28 -10.12 16.74
CA LEU A 343 9.08 -9.03 16.18
C LEU A 343 10.56 -9.26 16.48
N ARG A 344 10.92 -9.57 17.73
CA ARG A 344 12.31 -9.76 18.14
C ARG A 344 12.97 -10.99 17.50
N THR A 345 12.23 -12.08 17.36
CA THR A 345 12.81 -13.40 16.99
C THR A 345 12.65 -13.77 15.53
N THR A 346 11.67 -13.18 14.84
CA THR A 346 11.29 -13.61 13.48
C THR A 346 11.09 -12.44 12.53
N LEU A 347 10.08 -11.60 12.72
CA LEU A 347 9.71 -10.56 11.76
C LEU A 347 10.78 -9.46 11.65
N GLY A 348 11.26 -8.94 12.78
CA GLY A 348 12.25 -7.87 12.82
C GLY A 348 13.55 -8.26 12.11
N PRO A 349 14.21 -9.36 12.53
CA PRO A 349 15.40 -9.86 11.82
C PRO A 349 15.15 -10.13 10.33
N PHE A 350 13.98 -10.65 9.95
CA PHE A 350 13.61 -10.86 8.55
C PHE A 350 13.58 -9.55 7.76
N ILE A 351 12.88 -8.51 8.27
CA ILE A 351 12.78 -7.21 7.60
C ILE A 351 14.14 -6.52 7.51
N PHE A 352 14.92 -6.55 8.58
CA PHE A 352 16.25 -5.97 8.59
C PHE A 352 17.14 -6.59 7.50
N ASN A 353 17.08 -7.91 7.36
CA ASN A 353 17.89 -8.63 6.38
C ASN A 353 17.43 -8.36 4.95
N ILE A 354 16.13 -8.43 4.66
CA ILE A 354 15.63 -8.20 3.29
C ILE A 354 15.86 -6.77 2.81
N THR A 355 15.70 -5.78 3.70
CA THR A 355 15.95 -4.36 3.37
C THR A 355 17.44 -4.09 3.15
N THR A 356 18.31 -4.69 3.96
CA THR A 356 19.77 -4.58 3.80
C THR A 356 20.25 -5.28 2.52
N ALA A 357 19.71 -6.46 2.21
CA ALA A 357 20.07 -7.19 0.99
C ALA A 357 19.63 -6.44 -0.27
N ALA A 358 18.43 -5.85 -0.27
CA ALA A 358 17.97 -4.96 -1.35
C ALA A 358 18.87 -3.73 -1.52
N ALA A 359 19.34 -3.13 -0.42
CA ALA A 359 20.28 -2.01 -0.43
C ALA A 359 21.64 -2.39 -1.05
N ARG A 360 22.20 -3.53 -0.68
CA ARG A 360 23.45 -4.04 -1.27
C ARG A 360 23.31 -4.34 -2.75
N CYS A 361 22.23 -5.02 -3.13
CA CYS A 361 22.02 -5.36 -4.53
C CYS A 361 21.91 -4.10 -5.40
N SER A 362 21.19 -3.08 -4.91
CA SER A 362 21.12 -1.77 -5.55
C SER A 362 22.51 -1.17 -5.80
N GLN A 363 23.39 -1.19 -4.80
CA GLN A 363 24.75 -0.67 -4.92
C GLN A 363 25.63 -1.50 -5.88
N GLN A 364 25.63 -2.82 -5.70
CA GLN A 364 26.54 -3.72 -6.43
C GLN A 364 26.15 -3.92 -7.89
N HIS A 365 24.85 -3.92 -8.21
CA HIS A 365 24.36 -4.28 -9.54
C HIS A 365 23.63 -3.17 -10.26
N CYS A 366 23.10 -2.18 -9.53
CA CYS A 366 22.33 -1.07 -10.11
C CYS A 366 22.99 0.29 -9.83
N SER A 367 24.31 0.32 -9.59
CA SER A 367 25.10 1.53 -9.36
C SER A 367 24.58 2.45 -8.24
N GLY A 368 23.78 1.91 -7.31
CA GLY A 368 23.07 2.70 -6.29
C GLY A 368 21.92 3.56 -6.84
N HIS A 369 21.60 3.42 -8.13
CA HIS A 369 20.67 4.25 -8.89
C HIS A 369 19.46 3.48 -9.43
N GLY A 370 19.22 2.27 -8.90
CA GLY A 370 18.04 1.48 -9.21
C GLY A 370 17.80 0.36 -8.21
N ARG A 371 16.66 -0.32 -8.37
CA ARG A 371 16.31 -1.52 -7.59
C ARG A 371 16.65 -2.77 -8.37
N CYS A 372 17.15 -3.78 -7.69
CA CYS A 372 17.28 -5.10 -8.28
C CYS A 372 15.91 -5.76 -8.47
N VAL A 373 15.80 -6.51 -9.56
CA VAL A 373 14.73 -7.46 -9.83
C VAL A 373 15.40 -8.83 -10.01
N LEU A 374 15.19 -9.69 -9.01
CA LEU A 374 15.77 -11.03 -8.88
C LEU A 374 14.85 -12.10 -9.47
N ALA A 375 13.53 -11.91 -9.37
CA ALA A 375 12.59 -12.91 -9.87
C ALA A 375 12.47 -12.85 -11.41
N THR A 376 13.24 -13.67 -12.11
CA THR A 376 13.12 -13.89 -13.57
C THR A 376 12.25 -15.14 -13.85
N GLY A 377 11.49 -15.13 -14.97
CA GLY A 377 10.63 -16.25 -15.40
C GLY A 377 9.18 -16.24 -14.89
N SER A 378 8.34 -17.10 -15.48
CA SER A 378 6.88 -17.21 -15.24
C SER A 378 6.48 -17.76 -13.87
N HIS A 379 7.45 -18.26 -13.10
CA HIS A 379 7.23 -18.91 -11.79
C HIS A 379 8.11 -18.34 -10.65
N GLY A 380 8.90 -17.29 -10.91
CA GLY A 380 9.55 -16.50 -9.88
C GLY A 380 10.68 -17.15 -9.07
N ASN A 381 11.40 -18.14 -9.62
CA ASN A 381 12.32 -19.00 -8.83
C ASN A 381 13.77 -19.10 -9.33
N HIS A 382 14.27 -18.18 -10.15
CA HIS A 382 15.68 -18.24 -10.56
C HIS A 382 16.65 -17.53 -9.61
N LEU A 383 16.30 -16.36 -9.05
CA LEU A 383 17.11 -15.68 -8.03
C LEU A 383 16.24 -15.23 -6.86
N SER A 384 16.76 -15.40 -5.65
CA SER A 384 16.18 -14.88 -4.42
C SER A 384 17.30 -14.45 -3.48
N PHE A 385 17.00 -13.55 -2.54
CA PHE A 385 17.90 -13.28 -1.41
C PHE A 385 18.09 -14.58 -0.61
N ASP A 386 19.33 -15.07 -0.49
CA ASP A 386 19.63 -16.33 0.18
C ASP A 386 19.45 -16.18 1.69
N LEU A 387 18.54 -17.00 2.24
CA LEU A 387 18.19 -17.03 3.66
C LEU A 387 19.16 -17.88 4.49
N GLN A 388 20.02 -18.70 3.85
CA GLN A 388 20.85 -19.71 4.51
C GLN A 388 22.29 -19.27 4.76
N HIS A 389 22.82 -18.30 3.98
CA HIS A 389 24.17 -17.78 4.16
C HIS A 389 24.13 -16.35 4.71
N SER A 390 24.10 -16.25 6.05
CA SER A 390 24.37 -14.98 6.73
C SER A 390 25.87 -14.73 6.76
N GLU A 391 26.31 -13.60 6.21
CA GLU A 391 27.64 -13.09 6.51
C GLU A 391 27.57 -12.37 7.86
N THR A 392 28.50 -12.70 8.77
CA THR A 392 28.68 -11.93 10.01
C THR A 392 29.20 -10.57 9.64
N MET A 393 28.46 -9.52 9.98
CA MET A 393 28.92 -8.15 9.78
C MET A 393 28.98 -7.38 11.08
N GLU A 394 30.02 -6.58 11.20
CA GLU A 394 30.17 -5.64 12.29
C GLU A 394 29.22 -4.45 12.06
N GLY A 395 28.69 -3.88 13.15
CA GLY A 395 27.69 -2.81 13.08
C GLY A 395 28.14 -1.59 12.27
N ASP A 396 29.44 -1.32 12.22
CA ASP A 396 30.02 -0.20 11.47
C ASP A 396 29.92 -0.38 9.94
N GLU A 397 30.08 -1.62 9.44
CA GLU A 397 29.99 -1.94 8.00
C GLU A 397 28.56 -1.82 7.46
N ILE A 398 27.58 -2.14 8.31
CA ILE A 398 26.15 -1.92 8.04
C ILE A 398 25.83 -0.43 8.04
N ALA A 399 26.33 0.30 9.04
CA ALA A 399 26.14 1.74 9.11
C ALA A 399 26.74 2.44 7.89
N GLU A 400 27.90 2.00 7.41
CA GLU A 400 28.55 2.54 6.21
C GLU A 400 27.82 2.17 4.92
N THR A 401 27.35 0.92 4.78
CA THR A 401 26.48 0.52 3.65
C THR A 401 25.22 1.39 3.61
N MET A 402 24.59 1.66 4.75
CA MET A 402 23.39 2.49 4.82
C MET A 402 23.69 3.98 4.62
N LYS A 403 24.85 4.49 5.06
CA LYS A 403 25.31 5.87 4.78
C LYS A 403 25.66 6.10 3.30
N ASN A 404 26.16 5.08 2.60
CA ASN A 404 26.50 5.19 1.18
C ASN A 404 25.26 5.07 0.27
N VAL A 405 24.19 4.41 0.75
CA VAL A 405 22.89 4.29 0.04
C VAL A 405 22.00 5.50 0.28
N VAL A 406 22.14 6.16 1.43
CA VAL A 406 21.26 7.24 1.83
C VAL A 406 22.11 8.38 2.37
N GLY A 407 21.86 9.62 1.94
CA GLY A 407 22.33 10.83 2.63
C GLY A 407 21.80 10.99 4.06
N ILE A 408 21.53 9.88 4.76
CA ILE A 408 21.27 9.79 6.19
C ILE A 408 22.63 9.75 6.88
N SER A 409 23.03 10.90 7.41
CA SER A 409 23.71 10.88 8.70
C SER A 409 22.78 10.14 9.67
N TYR A 410 23.26 9.11 10.36
CA TYR A 410 22.65 8.67 11.63
C TYR A 410 22.81 9.83 12.61
N GLY A 411 22.00 10.88 12.41
CA GLY A 411 21.95 12.04 13.27
C GLY A 411 21.23 11.61 14.52
N ASN A 412 21.93 11.65 15.66
CA ASN A 412 21.45 11.49 17.03
C ASN A 412 19.91 11.58 17.17
N THR A 413 19.20 10.50 16.89
CA THR A 413 17.83 10.33 17.35
C THR A 413 17.95 10.00 18.83
N THR A 414 17.62 10.99 19.63
CA THR A 414 17.58 10.93 21.10
C THR A 414 16.73 9.74 21.54
N GLY A 415 17.37 8.78 22.23
CA GLY A 415 16.73 7.64 22.88
C GLY A 415 17.17 6.28 22.34
N GLU A 416 18.38 5.84 22.71
CA GLU A 416 18.80 4.43 22.77
C GLU A 416 18.47 3.48 21.59
N GLY A 417 18.57 3.98 20.36
CA GLY A 417 18.62 3.17 19.14
C GLY A 417 20.03 3.10 18.55
N ASN A 418 21.06 2.87 19.38
CA ASN A 418 22.41 2.66 18.84
C ASN A 418 22.50 1.24 18.27
N ILE A 419 22.79 1.12 16.98
CA ILE A 419 23.51 -0.05 16.44
C ILE A 419 24.80 -0.10 17.26
N GLY A 420 24.84 -0.91 18.31
CA GLY A 420 25.98 -0.96 19.22
C GLY A 420 27.23 -1.32 18.42
N LYS A 421 28.32 -0.57 18.62
CA LYS A 421 29.64 -0.83 18.02
C LYS A 421 30.17 -2.26 18.21
N THR A 422 29.54 -3.04 19.09
CA THR A 422 29.89 -4.42 19.44
C THR A 422 28.81 -5.44 19.07
N THR A 423 27.71 -5.02 18.43
CA THR A 423 26.61 -5.93 18.05
C THR A 423 26.89 -6.52 16.67
N LYS A 424 27.17 -7.84 16.62
CA LYS A 424 27.25 -8.58 15.36
C LYS A 424 25.84 -8.75 14.80
N HIS A 425 25.60 -8.24 13.60
CA HIS A 425 24.34 -8.42 12.91
C HIS A 425 24.52 -9.44 11.79
N PHE A 426 23.63 -10.41 11.73
CA PHE A 426 23.58 -11.40 10.66
C PHE A 426 22.82 -10.82 9.47
N ALA A 427 23.53 -10.21 8.51
CA ALA A 427 22.91 -9.75 7.28
C ALA A 427 22.90 -10.89 6.25
N TRP A 428 21.76 -11.10 5.58
CA TRP A 428 21.69 -12.06 4.48
C TRP A 428 22.54 -11.58 3.31
N SER A 429 23.38 -12.48 2.81
CA SER A 429 24.12 -12.27 1.57
C SER A 429 23.22 -12.63 0.37
N VAL A 430 23.45 -11.98 -0.77
CA VAL A 430 22.90 -12.48 -2.02
C VAL A 430 23.80 -13.64 -2.46
N ASN A 431 23.38 -14.87 -2.25
CA ASN A 431 24.15 -16.01 -2.71
C ASN A 431 23.81 -16.28 -4.17
N PHE A 432 24.74 -15.88 -5.05
CA PHE A 432 24.68 -16.21 -6.46
C PHE A 432 25.20 -17.64 -6.61
N ASP A 433 24.31 -18.62 -6.84
CA ASP A 433 24.77 -19.87 -7.47
C ASP A 433 25.50 -19.44 -8.75
N LYS A 434 26.76 -19.85 -8.91
CA LYS A 434 27.67 -19.48 -10.03
C LYS A 434 27.15 -19.89 -11.42
N ARG A 435 25.90 -20.37 -11.50
CA ARG A 435 25.18 -20.85 -12.67
C ARG A 435 23.93 -20.01 -13.02
N VAL A 436 23.67 -18.90 -12.33
CA VAL A 436 22.44 -18.09 -12.51
C VAL A 436 22.76 -16.67 -12.99
N ASP A 437 21.91 -16.14 -13.88
CA ASP A 437 21.97 -14.80 -14.48
C ASP A 437 22.15 -13.67 -13.45
N SER A 438 22.82 -12.59 -13.86
CA SER A 438 22.90 -11.36 -13.07
C SER A 438 21.52 -10.72 -12.85
N PRO A 439 21.25 -10.10 -11.69
CA PRO A 439 19.98 -9.43 -11.46
C PRO A 439 19.77 -8.28 -12.45
N SER A 440 18.51 -8.05 -12.83
CA SER A 440 18.15 -6.88 -13.67
C SER A 440 17.83 -5.67 -12.79
N CYS A 441 17.91 -4.47 -13.37
CA CYS A 441 17.70 -3.23 -12.63
C CYS A 441 16.46 -2.45 -13.11
N LYS A 442 15.67 -1.97 -12.14
CA LYS A 442 14.63 -0.97 -12.31
C LYS A 442 15.17 0.38 -11.84
N CYS A 443 15.60 1.23 -12.77
CA CYS A 443 16.27 2.49 -12.46
C CYS A 443 15.35 3.52 -11.80
N TYR A 444 15.94 4.33 -10.93
CA TYR A 444 15.26 5.48 -10.35
C TYR A 444 15.04 6.57 -11.41
N PRO A 445 14.06 7.46 -11.21
CA PRO A 445 13.88 8.63 -12.07
C PRO A 445 15.21 9.39 -12.27
N GLY A 446 15.52 9.72 -13.52
CA GLY A 446 16.78 10.38 -13.91
C GLY A 446 17.96 9.45 -14.23
N TRP A 447 17.78 8.13 -14.14
CA TRP A 447 18.82 7.13 -14.45
C TRP A 447 18.35 6.11 -15.49
N THR A 448 19.30 5.62 -16.29
CA THR A 448 19.10 4.65 -17.38
C THR A 448 20.31 3.72 -17.53
N GLY A 449 20.23 2.80 -18.49
CA GLY A 449 21.23 1.75 -18.70
C GLY A 449 20.90 0.44 -17.98
N LYS A 450 21.60 -0.64 -18.35
CA LYS A 450 21.34 -1.99 -17.80
C LYS A 450 21.57 -2.08 -16.29
N SER A 451 22.53 -1.33 -15.77
CA SER A 451 22.87 -1.24 -14.34
C SER A 451 22.59 0.15 -13.77
N CYS A 452 21.74 0.96 -14.41
CA CYS A 452 21.41 2.32 -13.97
C CYS A 452 22.62 3.26 -13.84
N GLN A 453 23.65 3.04 -14.65
CA GLN A 453 24.91 3.75 -14.61
C GLN A 453 24.90 5.09 -15.36
N ASP A 454 23.93 5.29 -16.25
CA ASP A 454 23.84 6.46 -17.11
C ASP A 454 22.80 7.44 -16.57
N LYS A 455 23.13 8.73 -16.51
CA LYS A 455 22.18 9.80 -16.13
C LYS A 455 21.43 10.29 -17.37
N LEU A 456 20.11 10.44 -17.26
CA LEU A 456 19.22 10.90 -18.34
C LEU A 456 19.39 12.39 -18.68
#